data_AF-A0A1G5TMG0-F1
#
_entry.id   AF-A0A1G5TMG0-F1
#
_cell.length_a   1.000
_cell.length_b   1.000
_cell.length_c   1.000
_cell.angle_alpha   90.00
_cell.angle_beta   90.00
_cell.angle_gamma   90.00
#
_symmetry.space_group_name_H-M   'P 1'
#
loop_
_entity.id
_entity.type
_entity.pdbx_description
1 polymer ?
#
loop_
_entity_poly.entity_id
_entity_poly.type
_entity_poly.pdbx_seq_one_letter_code
_entity_poly.pdbx_strand_id
1 'polypeptide(L)' 'MELIALHKRIIGLDVHQAQITACAIIEEADGTMRIEQRQFGAFKRDRRALAEWAAALRPDQVVMESTGI' A
#
# COMPACT_ATOMS: atom_id res chain seq x y z
N MET A 1 -14.16 12.42 -21.51
CA MET A 1 -14.52 11.54 -20.38
C MET A 1 -13.54 11.88 -19.28
N GLU A 2 -14.03 12.44 -18.18
CA GLU A 2 -13.21 12.81 -17.03
C GLU A 2 -12.99 11.57 -16.16
N LEU A 3 -11.75 11.31 -15.75
CA LEU A 3 -11.41 10.19 -14.87
C LEU A 3 -11.67 10.61 -13.43
N ILE A 4 -12.54 9.87 -12.74
CA ILE A 4 -12.90 10.12 -11.34
C ILE A 4 -12.18 9.09 -10.48
N ALA A 5 -11.48 9.52 -9.43
CA ALA A 5 -10.87 8.61 -8.47
C ALA A 5 -11.95 7.89 -7.66
N LEU A 6 -11.90 6.56 -7.62
CA LEU A 6 -12.84 5.73 -6.85
C LEU A 6 -12.48 5.66 -5.36
N HIS A 7 -11.18 5.72 -5.06
CA HIS A 7 -10.64 5.66 -3.70
C HIS A 7 -9.63 6.79 -3.52
N LYS A 8 -9.67 7.42 -2.35
CA LYS A 8 -8.78 8.54 -2.01
C LYS A 8 -7.51 8.06 -1.33
N ARG A 9 -7.55 6.86 -0.73
CA ARG A 9 -6.46 6.31 0.06
C ARG A 9 -6.29 4.83 -0.31
N ILE A 10 -5.25 4.50 -1.06
CA ILE A 10 -5.00 3.12 -1.50
C ILE A 10 -3.60 2.67 -1.13
N ILE A 11 -3.43 1.36 -0.92
CA ILE A 11 -2.11 0.73 -0.85
C ILE A 11 -2.05 -0.39 -1.89
N GLY A 12 -1.06 -0.32 -2.77
CA GLY A 12 -0.67 -1.41 -3.65
C GLY A 12 0.47 -2.21 -3.02
N LEU A 13 0.32 -3.54 -3.00
CA LEU A 13 1.36 -4.47 -2.58
C LEU A 13 1.83 -5.28 -3.79
N ASP A 14 3.13 -5.31 -4.00
CA ASP A 14 3.81 -6.22 -4.90
C ASP A 14 4.52 -7.27 -4.03
N VAL A 15 4.03 -8.51 -4.08
CA VAL A 15 4.47 -9.62 -3.22
C VAL A 15 5.31 -10.61 -4.00
N HIS A 16 6.60 -10.64 -3.68
CA HIS A 16 7.58 -11.64 -4.10
C HIS A 16 7.89 -12.61 -2.95
N GLN A 17 8.61 -13.72 -3.23
CA GLN A 17 8.89 -14.74 -2.22
C GLN A 17 9.61 -14.24 -0.96
N ALA A 18 10.58 -13.34 -1.09
CA ALA A 18 11.41 -12.87 0.04
C ALA A 18 11.05 -11.45 0.52
N GLN A 19 10.34 -10.68 -0.30
CA GLN A 19 10.12 -9.25 -0.10
C GLN A 19 8.72 -8.84 -0.56
N ILE A 20 8.16 -7.87 0.15
CA ILE A 20 6.94 -7.18 -0.23
C ILE A 20 7.27 -5.70 -0.43
N THR A 21 7.00 -5.17 -1.61
CA THR A 21 7.07 -3.73 -1.88
C THR A 21 5.68 -3.14 -1.74
N ALA A 22 5.53 -2.13 -0.88
CA ALA A 22 4.27 -1.44 -0.66
C ALA A 22 4.35 0.00 -1.16
N CYS A 23 3.29 0.46 -1.82
CA CYS A 23 3.12 1.85 -2.25
C CYS A 23 1.76 2.35 -1.79
N ALA A 24 1.74 3.38 -0.95
CA ALA A 24 0.54 4.08 -0.52
C ALA A 24 0.37 5.37 -1.33
N ILE A 25 -0.84 5.60 -1.84
CA ILE A 25 -1.24 6.85 -2.48
C ILE A 25 -2.43 7.40 -1.70
N ILE A 26 -2.28 8.61 -1.18
CA ILE A 26 -3.19 9.20 -0.21
C ILE A 26 -3.50 10.63 -0.62
N GLU A 27 -4.78 10.94 -0.81
CA GLU A 27 -5.28 12.31 -0.82
C GLU A 27 -5.42 12.81 0.62
N GLU A 28 -4.73 13.90 0.95
CA GLU A 28 -4.84 14.59 2.23
C GLU A 28 -6.03 15.55 2.24
N ALA A 29 -6.39 16.05 3.43
CA ALA A 29 -7.57 16.89 3.61
C ALA A 29 -7.53 18.21 2.82
N ASP A 30 -6.34 18.69 2.46
CA ASP A 30 -6.11 19.87 1.64
C ASP A 30 -6.14 19.58 0.12
N GLY A 31 -6.41 18.34 -0.27
CA GLY A 31 -6.43 17.87 -1.66
C GLY A 31 -5.06 17.54 -2.23
N THR A 32 -3.98 17.65 -1.45
CA THR A 32 -2.65 17.23 -1.90
C THR A 32 -2.50 15.71 -1.91
N MET A 33 -1.68 15.19 -2.83
CA MET A 33 -1.40 13.76 -2.92
C MET A 33 -0.08 13.43 -2.24
N ARG A 34 -0.13 12.54 -1.25
CA ARG A 34 1.03 11.93 -0.60
C ARG A 34 1.26 10.54 -1.17
N ILE A 35 2.51 10.28 -1.56
CA ILE A 35 2.96 8.94 -1.97
C ILE A 35 4.00 8.46 -0.97
N GLU A 36 3.81 7.25 -0.44
CA GLU A 36 4.77 6.60 0.47
C GLU A 36 5.10 5.20 -0.02
N GLN A 37 6.39 4.93 -0.22
CA GLN A 37 6.86 3.60 -0.61
C GLN A 37 7.71 2.99 0.49
N ARG A 38 7.50 1.71 0.75
CA ARG A 38 8.24 0.97 1.77
C ARG A 38 8.40 -0.50 1.40
N GLN A 39 9.55 -1.07 1.72
CA GLN A 39 9.82 -2.49 1.54
C GLN A 39 9.77 -3.23 2.88
N PHE A 40 9.28 -4.46 2.84
CA PHE A 40 9.19 -5.37 3.98
C PHE A 40 9.69 -6.75 3.59
N GLY A 41 10.21 -7.52 4.55
CA GLY A 41 10.46 -8.94 4.36
C GLY A 41 9.16 -9.76 4.33
N ALA A 42 9.25 -10.99 3.83
CA ALA A 42 8.11 -11.93 3.80
C ALA A 42 7.92 -12.76 5.09
N PHE A 43 8.87 -12.69 6.04
CA PHE A 43 8.74 -13.39 7.31
C PHE A 43 7.61 -12.82 8.19
N LYS A 44 7.10 -13.63 9.12
CA LYS A 44 5.96 -13.29 9.98
C LYS A 44 6.12 -11.95 10.70
N ARG A 45 7.31 -11.64 11.21
CA ARG A 45 7.62 -10.36 11.88
C ARG A 45 7.44 -9.18 10.92
N ASP A 46 8.00 -9.30 9.73
CA ASP A 46 8.05 -8.21 8.76
C ASP A 46 6.67 -7.97 8.12
N ARG A 47 5.89 -9.04 7.88
CA ARG A 47 4.48 -8.94 7.49
C ARG A 47 3.60 -8.28 8.55
N ARG A 48 3.93 -8.45 9.84
CA ARG A 48 3.23 -7.74 10.92
C ARG A 48 3.58 -6.26 10.91
N ALA A 49 4.84 -5.91 10.69
CA ALA A 49 5.25 -4.52 10.50
C ALA A 49 4.57 -3.87 9.26
N LEU A 50 4.42 -4.62 8.16
CA LEU A 50 3.64 -4.19 7.00
C LEU A 50 2.18 -3.91 7.37
N ALA A 51 1.53 -4.82 8.09
CA ALA A 51 0.14 -4.66 8.51
C ALA A 51 -0.05 -3.45 9.45
N GLU A 52 0.84 -3.26 10.41
CA GLU A 52 0.83 -2.12 11.33
C GLU A 52 1.02 -0.79 10.57
N TRP A 53 1.97 -0.76 9.64
CA TRP A 53 2.20 0.40 8.77
C TRP A 53 0.99 0.71 7.89
N ALA A 54 0.43 -0.29 7.22
CA ALA A 54 -0.75 -0.11 6.36
C ALA A 54 -1.96 0.38 7.17
N ALA A 55 -2.22 -0.19 8.34
CA ALA A 55 -3.33 0.21 9.21
C ALA A 55 -3.20 1.67 9.69
N ALA A 56 -1.98 2.12 10.01
CA ALA A 56 -1.74 3.50 10.46
C ALA A 56 -2.12 4.55 9.39
N LEU A 57 -2.01 4.19 8.11
CA LEU A 57 -2.33 5.07 6.98
C LEU A 57 -3.83 5.17 6.69
N ARG A 58 -4.65 4.30 7.31
CA ARG A 58 -6.12 4.23 7.13
C ARG A 58 -6.52 4.23 5.64
N PRO A 59 -6.09 3.23 4.86
CA PRO A 59 -6.50 3.11 3.46
C PRO A 59 -7.96 2.71 3.34
N ASP A 60 -8.62 3.14 2.27
CA ASP A 60 -9.94 2.66 1.86
C ASP A 60 -9.83 1.23 1.33
N GLN A 61 -8.74 0.95 0.60
CA GLN A 61 -8.47 -0.35 0.02
C GLN A 61 -6.98 -0.67 0.00
N VAL A 62 -6.67 -1.95 0.25
CA VAL A 62 -5.36 -2.53 0.00
C VAL A 62 -5.51 -3.57 -1.09
N VAL A 63 -4.73 -3.45 -2.16
CA VAL A 63 -4.70 -4.39 -3.28
C VAL A 63 -3.34 -5.06 -3.35
N MET A 64 -3.32 -6.30 -3.84
CA MET A 64 -2.11 -7.11 -3.92
C MET A 64 -1.98 -7.71 -5.31
N GLU A 65 -0.78 -7.58 -5.87
CA GLU A 65 -0.28 -8.36 -6.98
C GLU A 65 0.77 -9.34 -6.43
N SER A 66 0.73 -10.59 -6.87
CA SER A 66 1.65 -11.62 -6.40
C SER A 66 2.13 -12.43 -7.58
N THR A 67 3.44 -12.43 -7.79
CA THR A 67 4.08 -13.03 -8.96
C THR A 67 4.39 -14.53 -8.77
N GLY A 68 4.30 -15.07 -7.56
CA GLY A 68 4.52 -16.49 -7.26
C GLY A 68 5.96 -16.99 -7.44
N ILE A 69 6.90 -16.12 -7.82
CA ILE A 69 8.32 -16.42 -8.10
C ILE A 69 9.24 -15.85 -7.01
#